data_AF-A0AAV1GFB0-F1
#
_entry.id   AF-A0AAV1GFB0-F1
#
_cell.length_a   1.000
_cell.length_b   1.000
_cell.length_c   1.000
_cell.angle_alpha   90.00
_cell.angle_beta   90.00
_cell.angle_gamma   90.00
#
_symmetry.space_group_name_H-M   'P 1'
#
loop_
_entity.id
_entity.type
_entity.pdbx_description
1 polymer ?
#
loop_
_entity_poly.entity_id
_entity_poly.type
_entity_poly.pdbx_seq_one_letter_code
_entity_poly.pdbx_strand_id
1 'polypeptide(L)'
;MIKPIFTFYVSLQISRLRINDSGVYQCLVETPEGADYKRITLSVKASYKDVEKHIQKSAEGDGVLLTCQSEGYPESSVVWQDGHMQRIEADTASVLTPEQLFEVTSQIHVRSSDKNNFTCSFAKDGPSATFQIPDEITAPHEKNEALIVILFVAVIGAVTAVAVVMYRRKGCRNTGTSNVLANGGGRDVLPALFLPMEEENEEEKTRINDEGSTKENLEAFAKARYLQLPFTQKSRQYWEAFGVEVLPYRLQNNEGQPVKLQALLPEAGETLLLQGPPESGRTTLAQILVSSWTEGPEHAFPDLLDLSAVRLLLYVDCSKAKGDLFEEIATQLSLTAKMSTDELRTAVLTLSSEALLLLDGYKEGGQVFDESVRKFLSEREGCRVLVMACMGHCESLKDTVGTGWVLSLQTESVTH
;
A
#
# COMPACT_ATOMS: atom_id res chain seq x y z
N MET A 1 35.55 37.92 -4.45
CA MET A 1 35.57 37.04 -3.26
C MET A 1 34.20 37.17 -2.59
N ILE A 2 33.21 36.41 -3.08
CA ILE A 2 31.82 36.45 -2.59
C ILE A 2 31.71 35.32 -1.57
N LYS A 3 31.51 35.68 -0.30
CA LYS A 3 31.31 34.73 0.80
C LYS A 3 29.92 34.07 0.67
N PRO A 4 29.78 32.83 1.16
CA PRO A 4 28.60 32.00 0.94
C PRO A 4 27.36 32.56 1.62
N ILE A 5 26.22 32.50 0.92
CA ILE A 5 24.89 32.53 1.52
C ILE A 5 24.73 31.15 2.19
N PHE A 6 25.11 31.03 3.46
CA PHE A 6 24.72 29.87 4.25
C PHE A 6 23.23 30.00 4.55
N THR A 7 22.40 29.31 3.79
CA THR A 7 20.98 29.16 4.11
C THR A 7 20.87 28.25 5.33
N PHE A 8 20.82 28.83 6.52
CA PHE A 8 20.57 28.09 7.76
C PHE A 8 19.06 27.86 7.88
N TYR A 9 18.65 26.60 8.00
CA TYR A 9 17.27 26.22 8.32
C TYR A 9 17.26 25.38 9.58
N VAL A 10 16.21 25.55 10.38
CA VAL A 10 15.98 24.82 11.63
C VAL A 10 14.80 23.88 11.39
N SER A 11 14.96 22.59 11.70
CA SER A 11 13.91 21.60 11.58
C SER A 11 13.62 20.94 12.93
N LEU A 12 12.34 20.67 13.21
CA LEU A 12 11.88 19.89 14.36
C LEU A 12 11.23 18.62 13.85
N GLN A 13 11.82 17.46 14.16
CA GLN A 13 11.27 16.16 13.81
C GLN A 13 10.63 15.53 15.05
N ILE A 14 9.31 15.31 14.99
CA ILE A 14 8.54 14.60 16.02
C ILE A 14 8.20 13.23 15.48
N SER A 15 8.63 12.17 16.17
CA SER A 15 8.39 10.78 15.77
C SER A 15 7.33 10.15 16.68
N ARG A 16 6.47 9.30 16.12
CA ARG A 16 5.35 8.65 16.83
C ARG A 16 4.39 9.68 17.45
N LEU A 17 3.79 10.49 16.59
CA LEU A 17 2.82 11.52 16.95
C LEU A 17 1.70 10.95 17.82
N ARG A 18 1.35 11.69 18.87
CA ARG A 18 0.20 11.45 19.75
C ARG A 18 -0.79 12.59 19.57
N ILE A 19 -2.06 12.34 19.89
CA ILE A 19 -3.12 13.36 19.78
C ILE A 19 -2.77 14.60 20.61
N ASN A 20 -2.20 14.40 21.80
CA ASN A 20 -1.73 15.46 22.69
C ASN A 20 -0.51 16.27 22.18
N ASP A 21 0.13 15.86 21.08
CA ASP A 21 1.14 16.68 20.41
C ASP A 21 0.49 17.81 19.58
N SER A 22 -0.84 17.77 19.37
CA SER A 22 -1.55 18.87 18.74
C SER A 22 -1.39 20.16 19.55
N GLY A 23 -1.01 21.25 18.90
CA GLY A 23 -0.76 22.51 19.59
C GLY A 23 0.01 23.52 18.76
N VAL A 24 0.30 24.66 19.37
CA VAL A 24 1.10 25.72 18.74
C VAL A 24 2.55 25.56 19.18
N TYR A 25 3.42 25.25 18.22
CA TYR A 25 4.85 25.19 18.39
C TYR A 25 5.47 26.54 18.04
N GLN A 26 6.50 26.95 18.78
CA GLN A 26 7.26 28.16 18.51
C GLN A 26 8.72 27.80 18.24
N CYS A 27 9.19 28.10 17.03
CA CYS A 27 10.60 28.08 16.70
C CYS A 27 11.20 29.43 17.09
N LEU A 28 12.22 29.42 17.94
CA LEU A 28 12.98 30.61 18.36
C LEU A 28 14.41 30.45 17.87
N VAL A 29 14.91 31.45 17.15
CA VAL A 29 16.30 31.51 16.67
C VAL A 29 16.96 32.71 17.32
N GLU A 30 17.99 32.46 18.12
CA GLU A 30 18.78 33.49 18.79
C GLU A 30 20.18 33.54 18.17
N THR A 31 20.63 34.74 17.80
CA THR A 31 21.98 35.05 17.35
C THR A 31 22.59 36.13 18.26
N PRO A 32 23.92 36.36 18.22
CA PRO A 32 24.53 37.45 18.97
C PRO A 32 23.95 38.85 18.64
N GLU A 33 23.36 39.02 17.46
CA GLU A 33 22.77 40.27 16.99
C GLU A 33 21.29 40.44 17.37
N GLY A 34 20.60 39.37 17.78
CA GLY A 34 19.17 39.43 18.14
C GLY A 34 18.46 38.07 18.13
N ALA A 35 17.15 38.07 18.36
CA ALA A 35 16.31 36.88 18.35
C ALA A 35 15.05 37.10 17.51
N ASP A 36 14.64 36.08 16.76
CA ASP A 36 13.36 36.04 16.04
C ASP A 36 12.64 34.71 16.27
N TYR A 37 11.31 34.71 16.14
CA TYR A 37 10.50 33.52 16.30
C TYR A 37 9.40 33.36 15.26
N LYS A 38 9.01 32.11 15.01
CA LYS A 38 7.84 31.73 14.20
C LYS A 38 6.98 30.74 14.95
N ARG A 39 5.67 30.84 14.78
CA ARG A 39 4.70 29.90 15.34
C ARG A 39 4.14 29.01 14.24
N ILE A 40 3.94 27.74 14.56
CA ILE A 40 3.42 26.70 13.67
C ILE A 40 2.36 25.94 14.46
N THR A 41 1.19 25.69 13.88
CA THR A 41 0.14 24.88 14.52
C THR A 41 0.23 23.46 14.00
N LEU A 42 0.47 22.50 14.90
CA LEU A 42 0.41 21.07 14.61
C LEU A 42 -1.00 20.56 14.91
N SER A 43 -1.65 19.96 13.91
CA SER A 43 -2.93 19.26 14.07
C SER A 43 -2.70 17.78 13.83
N VAL A 44 -2.93 16.95 14.85
CA VAL A 44 -2.87 15.50 14.73
C VAL A 44 -4.27 14.97 14.43
N LYS A 45 -4.35 14.00 13.51
CA LYS A 45 -5.57 13.28 13.16
C LYS A 45 -5.31 11.78 13.22
N ALA A 46 -6.34 11.01 13.53
CA ALA A 46 -6.35 9.56 13.46
C ALA A 46 -7.56 9.15 12.62
N SER A 47 -7.31 8.46 11.50
CA SER A 47 -8.38 7.94 10.65
C SER A 47 -9.29 7.01 11.44
N TYR A 48 -10.58 7.09 11.18
CA TYR A 48 -11.56 6.18 11.78
C TYR A 48 -11.27 4.75 11.32
N LYS A 49 -11.22 3.81 12.27
CA LYS A 49 -11.04 2.38 11.99
C LYS A 49 -12.21 1.81 11.18
N ASP A 50 -12.04 0.61 10.63
CA ASP A 50 -13.13 -0.12 9.98
C ASP A 50 -14.37 -0.15 10.86
N VAL A 51 -15.53 0.07 10.25
CA VAL A 51 -16.79 0.20 11.00
C VAL A 51 -17.23 -1.17 11.52
N GLU A 52 -17.33 -1.29 12.84
CA GLU A 52 -17.95 -2.42 13.50
C GLU A 52 -19.48 -2.34 13.36
N LYS A 53 -20.07 -3.45 12.92
CA LYS A 53 -21.51 -3.55 12.61
C LYS A 53 -22.17 -4.51 13.59
N HIS A 54 -23.24 -4.07 14.23
CA HIS A 54 -24.08 -4.95 15.04
C HIS A 54 -25.54 -4.87 14.60
N ILE A 55 -26.18 -6.03 14.51
CA ILE A 55 -27.60 -6.19 14.20
C ILE A 55 -28.23 -6.91 15.38
N GLN A 56 -29.19 -6.27 16.03
CA GLN A 56 -29.90 -6.85 17.18
C GLN A 56 -31.41 -6.79 16.93
N LYS A 57 -32.11 -7.87 17.28
CA LYS A 57 -33.57 -7.87 17.22
C LYS A 57 -34.12 -7.01 18.36
N SER A 58 -35.05 -6.12 18.06
CA SER A 58 -35.72 -5.31 19.07
C SER A 58 -36.52 -6.20 20.03
N ALA A 59 -36.55 -5.82 21.31
CA ALA A 59 -37.32 -6.51 22.34
C ALA A 59 -38.83 -6.54 22.05
N GLU A 60 -39.32 -5.58 21.26
CA GLU A 60 -40.73 -5.48 20.84
C GLU A 60 -41.07 -6.37 19.63
N GLY A 61 -40.10 -7.12 19.10
CA GLY A 61 -40.30 -8.25 18.20
C GLY A 61 -40.38 -7.93 16.70
N ASP A 62 -40.81 -6.73 16.31
CA ASP A 62 -40.99 -6.34 14.90
C ASP A 62 -39.84 -5.46 14.33
N GLY A 63 -39.04 -4.86 15.22
CA GLY A 63 -37.92 -3.98 14.86
C GLY A 63 -36.55 -4.64 14.91
N VAL A 64 -35.58 -4.02 14.24
CA VAL A 64 -34.15 -4.35 14.27
C VAL A 64 -33.38 -3.07 14.62
N LEU A 65 -32.46 -3.20 15.57
CA LEU A 65 -31.51 -2.16 15.93
C LEU A 65 -30.21 -2.39 15.15
N LEU A 66 -29.86 -1.41 14.32
CA LEU A 66 -28.60 -1.39 13.60
C LEU A 66 -27.64 -0.43 14.30
N THR A 67 -26.46 -0.91 14.64
CA THR A 67 -25.43 -0.13 15.33
C THR A 67 -24.17 -0.10 14.48
N CYS A 68 -23.68 1.11 14.21
CA CYS A 68 -22.35 1.37 13.67
C CYS A 68 -21.45 1.90 14.76
N GLN A 69 -20.24 1.38 14.84
CA GLN A 69 -19.22 1.86 15.75
C GLN A 69 -17.88 1.99 15.06
N SER A 70 -17.18 3.10 15.30
CA SER A 70 -15.81 3.28 14.84
C SER A 70 -15.07 4.26 15.76
N GLU A 71 -13.76 4.15 15.79
CA GLU A 71 -12.87 4.94 16.65
C GLU A 71 -11.89 5.76 15.79
N GLY A 72 -11.80 7.07 16.05
CA GLY A 72 -10.92 7.99 15.31
C GLY A 72 -10.76 9.36 16.00
N TYR A 73 -10.02 10.28 15.39
CA TYR A 73 -9.84 11.65 15.89
C TYR A 73 -9.63 12.65 14.75
N PRO A 74 -10.31 13.81 14.75
CA PRO A 74 -11.23 14.34 15.77
C PRO A 74 -12.62 13.65 15.74
N GLU A 75 -13.52 14.09 16.61
CA GLU A 75 -14.92 13.63 16.61
C GLU A 75 -15.55 13.86 15.23
N SER A 76 -16.19 12.81 14.69
CA SER A 76 -16.82 12.80 13.36
C SER A 76 -18.32 12.59 13.48
N SER A 77 -19.07 13.26 12.62
CA SER A 77 -20.51 13.06 12.50
C SER A 77 -20.82 11.82 11.66
N VAL A 78 -21.84 11.06 12.06
CA VAL A 78 -22.32 9.89 11.30
C VAL A 78 -23.58 10.25 10.52
N VAL A 79 -23.64 9.83 9.26
CA VAL A 79 -24.79 9.97 8.38
C VAL A 79 -25.34 8.59 8.05
N TRP A 80 -26.64 8.38 8.25
CA TRP A 80 -27.33 7.18 7.82
C TRP A 80 -28.14 7.44 6.57
N GLN A 81 -28.05 6.53 5.60
CA GLN A 81 -28.82 6.55 4.37
C GLN A 81 -29.44 5.19 4.11
N ASP A 82 -30.66 5.18 3.57
CA ASP A 82 -31.29 3.97 3.08
C ASP A 82 -30.85 3.65 1.63
N GLY A 83 -31.35 2.55 1.04
CA GLY A 83 -31.02 2.14 -0.33
C GLY A 83 -31.58 3.08 -1.41
N HIS A 84 -32.44 4.03 -1.03
CA HIS A 84 -32.93 5.12 -1.86
C HIS A 84 -32.17 6.44 -1.62
N MET A 85 -31.05 6.38 -0.87
CA MET A 85 -30.23 7.52 -0.46
C MET A 85 -30.93 8.55 0.43
N GLN A 86 -32.06 8.18 1.04
CA GLN A 86 -32.76 9.04 1.99
C GLN A 86 -32.06 9.03 3.34
N ARG A 87 -31.87 10.22 3.92
CA ARG A 87 -31.22 10.37 5.22
C ARG A 87 -32.14 9.91 6.33
N ILE A 88 -31.61 9.10 7.24
CA ILE A 88 -32.33 8.59 8.41
C ILE A 88 -31.82 9.32 9.65
N GLU A 89 -32.73 9.67 10.55
CA GLU A 89 -32.37 10.18 11.87
C GLU A 89 -31.81 9.05 12.73
N ALA A 90 -30.67 9.31 13.37
CA ALA A 90 -29.93 8.32 14.13
C ALA A 90 -29.53 8.87 15.49
N ASP A 91 -29.51 7.98 16.47
CA ASP A 91 -28.99 8.26 17.80
C ASP A 91 -27.48 8.03 17.79
N THR A 92 -26.72 9.13 17.74
CA THR A 92 -25.25 9.09 17.75
C THR A 92 -24.73 9.54 19.11
N ALA A 93 -23.86 8.73 19.70
CA ALA A 93 -23.12 9.02 20.92
C ALA A 93 -21.62 8.90 20.65
N SER A 94 -20.82 9.71 21.33
CA SER A 94 -19.37 9.67 21.28
C SER A 94 -18.80 9.58 22.68
N VAL A 95 -17.75 8.77 22.83
CA VAL A 95 -17.02 8.58 24.08
C VAL A 95 -15.54 8.74 23.80
N LEU A 96 -14.82 9.41 24.70
CA LEU A 96 -13.37 9.56 24.60
C LEU A 96 -12.70 8.31 25.21
N THR A 97 -11.88 7.62 24.44
CA THR A 97 -11.12 6.45 24.87
C THR A 97 -9.88 6.86 25.69
N PRO A 98 -9.29 5.94 26.48
CA PRO A 98 -8.03 6.19 27.19
C PRO A 98 -6.88 6.65 26.28
N GLU A 99 -6.93 6.25 25.02
CA GLU A 99 -5.98 6.59 23.95
C GLU A 99 -6.26 7.98 23.32
N GLN A 100 -7.23 8.73 23.86
CA GLN A 100 -7.68 10.05 23.41
C GLN A 100 -8.36 10.05 22.03
N LEU A 101 -8.84 8.90 21.57
CA LEU A 101 -9.64 8.79 20.36
C LEU A 101 -11.13 8.92 20.72
N PHE A 102 -11.94 9.33 19.76
CA PHE A 102 -13.40 9.31 19.86
C PHE A 102 -13.92 7.98 19.33
N GLU A 103 -14.48 7.18 20.23
CA GLU A 103 -15.33 6.04 19.89
C GLU A 103 -16.74 6.56 19.66
N VAL A 104 -17.17 6.53 18.40
CA VAL A 104 -18.45 7.06 17.96
C VAL A 104 -19.37 5.89 17.61
N THR A 105 -20.48 5.80 18.33
CA THR A 105 -21.51 4.77 18.18
C THR A 105 -22.79 5.42 17.68
N SER A 106 -23.30 4.98 16.54
CA SER A 106 -24.52 5.50 15.92
C SER A 106 -25.54 4.39 15.69
N GLN A 107 -26.80 4.64 16.04
CA GLN A 107 -27.85 3.64 16.09
C GLN A 107 -29.11 4.09 15.36
N ILE A 108 -29.72 3.16 14.61
CA ILE A 108 -31.05 3.34 13.99
C ILE A 108 -31.96 2.16 14.27
N HIS A 109 -33.26 2.46 14.41
CA HIS A 109 -34.31 1.45 14.54
C HIS A 109 -35.06 1.33 13.20
N VAL A 110 -35.10 0.12 12.64
CA VAL A 110 -35.75 -0.18 11.35
C VAL A 110 -36.66 -1.39 11.50
N ARG A 111 -37.60 -1.60 10.56
CA ARG A 111 -38.46 -2.79 10.64
C ARG A 111 -37.74 -4.00 10.06
N SER A 112 -37.96 -5.16 10.67
CA SER A 112 -37.40 -6.43 10.16
C SER A 112 -37.93 -6.80 8.77
N SER A 113 -39.12 -6.31 8.40
CA SER A 113 -39.74 -6.52 7.09
C SER A 113 -39.13 -5.68 5.96
N ASP A 114 -38.31 -4.66 6.28
CA ASP A 114 -37.82 -3.71 5.30
C ASP A 114 -36.68 -4.34 4.51
N LYS A 115 -36.97 -4.77 3.27
CA LYS A 115 -35.97 -5.24 2.30
C LYS A 115 -35.18 -4.06 1.73
N ASN A 116 -34.43 -3.40 2.58
CA ASN A 116 -33.66 -2.22 2.25
C ASN A 116 -32.21 -2.36 2.75
N ASN A 117 -31.29 -1.67 2.09
CA ASN A 117 -29.91 -1.57 2.52
C ASN A 117 -29.76 -0.29 3.34
N PHE A 118 -29.16 -0.39 4.52
CA PHE A 118 -28.89 0.78 5.35
C PHE A 118 -27.39 1.03 5.36
N THR A 119 -26.95 2.23 5.05
CA THR A 119 -25.53 2.59 5.01
C THR A 119 -25.26 3.70 6.01
N CYS A 120 -24.35 3.44 6.93
CA CYS A 120 -23.78 4.48 7.79
C CYS A 120 -22.45 4.96 7.19
N SER A 121 -22.22 6.26 7.22
CA SER A 121 -20.99 6.88 6.73
C SER A 121 -20.48 7.90 7.74
N PHE A 122 -19.21 7.78 8.09
CA PHE A 122 -18.50 8.78 8.89
C PHE A 122 -18.13 9.95 7.98
N ALA A 123 -18.34 11.19 8.45
CA ALA A 123 -18.20 12.37 7.61
C ALA A 123 -16.77 12.58 7.06
N LYS A 124 -16.71 13.17 5.85
CA LYS A 124 -15.52 13.47 5.01
C LYS A 124 -14.46 12.36 5.01
N ASP A 125 -14.48 11.56 3.94
CA ASP A 125 -13.48 10.53 3.64
C ASP A 125 -13.34 9.46 4.74
N GLY A 126 -14.38 9.33 5.57
CA GLY A 126 -14.48 8.33 6.62
C GLY A 126 -14.99 6.98 6.09
N PRO A 127 -14.76 5.90 6.85
CA PRO A 127 -15.22 4.58 6.47
C PRO A 127 -16.76 4.54 6.47
N SER A 128 -17.31 3.62 5.67
CA SER A 128 -18.75 3.42 5.56
C SER A 128 -19.10 1.95 5.64
N ALA A 129 -20.32 1.67 6.10
CA ALA A 129 -20.79 0.32 6.32
C ALA A 129 -22.24 0.17 5.90
N THR A 130 -22.48 -0.74 4.97
CA THR A 130 -23.82 -1.16 4.57
C THR A 130 -24.27 -2.39 5.36
N PHE A 131 -25.52 -2.38 5.80
CA PHE A 131 -26.24 -3.45 6.49
C PHE A 131 -27.24 -4.07 5.53
N GLN A 132 -27.28 -5.40 5.54
CA GLN A 132 -28.30 -6.21 4.91
C GLN A 132 -29.01 -6.96 6.03
N ILE A 133 -30.30 -6.71 6.22
CA ILE A 133 -31.09 -7.38 7.26
C ILE A 133 -31.34 -8.82 6.80
N PRO A 134 -30.84 -9.85 7.50
CA PRO A 134 -31.11 -11.23 7.14
C PRO A 134 -32.56 -11.63 7.46
N ASP A 135 -33.15 -12.51 6.65
CA ASP A 135 -34.53 -13.00 6.81
C ASP A 135 -34.75 -13.76 8.14
N GLU A 136 -33.69 -14.27 8.76
CA GLU A 136 -33.73 -14.99 10.03
C GLU A 136 -32.65 -14.44 10.98
N ILE A 137 -33.01 -13.47 11.82
CA ILE A 137 -32.11 -12.97 12.87
C ILE A 137 -32.14 -14.00 14.01
N THR A 138 -31.19 -14.93 13.99
CA THR A 138 -30.98 -15.85 15.11
C THR A 138 -30.76 -14.99 16.35
N ALA A 139 -31.71 -15.02 17.29
CA ALA A 139 -31.52 -14.42 18.60
C ALA A 139 -30.17 -14.93 19.15
N PRO A 140 -29.41 -14.11 19.90
CA PRO A 140 -28.27 -14.63 20.62
C PRO A 140 -28.80 -15.79 21.44
N HIS A 141 -28.43 -17.00 21.04
CA HIS A 141 -28.79 -18.20 21.76
C HIS A 141 -28.25 -17.92 23.16
N GLU A 142 -29.12 -17.75 24.14
CA GLU A 142 -28.72 -17.82 25.54
C GLU A 142 -27.96 -19.13 25.63
N LYS A 143 -26.64 -19.02 25.68
CA LYS A 143 -25.79 -20.20 25.68
C LYS A 143 -26.14 -20.88 26.97
N ASN A 144 -26.84 -22.00 26.87
CA ASN A 144 -27.07 -22.92 27.98
C ASN A 144 -25.74 -23.60 28.33
N GLU A 145 -24.69 -22.81 28.61
CA GLU A 145 -23.39 -23.23 29.12
C GLU A 145 -23.59 -24.08 30.38
N ALA A 146 -24.61 -23.75 31.20
CA ALA A 146 -24.99 -24.53 32.35
C ALA A 146 -25.43 -25.97 32.00
N LEU A 147 -26.22 -26.17 30.94
CA LEU A 147 -26.66 -27.52 30.55
C LEU A 147 -25.51 -28.36 29.99
N ILE A 148 -24.61 -27.75 29.23
CA ILE A 148 -23.44 -28.43 28.67
C ILE A 148 -22.50 -28.86 29.81
N VAL A 149 -22.25 -27.98 30.79
CA VAL A 149 -21.43 -28.30 31.97
C VAL A 149 -22.09 -29.38 32.83
N ILE A 150 -23.41 -29.32 33.05
CA ILE A 150 -24.15 -30.35 33.79
C ILE A 150 -24.04 -31.71 33.09
N LEU A 151 -24.16 -31.76 31.75
CA LEU A 151 -24.02 -32.98 30.97
C LEU A 151 -22.61 -33.58 31.13
N PHE A 152 -21.56 -32.76 31.02
CA PHE A 152 -20.17 -33.21 31.20
C PHE A 152 -19.91 -33.73 32.61
N VAL A 153 -20.39 -33.03 33.64
CA VAL A 153 -20.26 -33.48 35.05
C VAL A 153 -20.97 -34.81 35.28
N ALA A 154 -22.17 -34.98 34.72
CA ALA A 154 -22.92 -36.24 34.82
C ALA A 154 -22.20 -37.41 34.15
N VAL A 155 -21.63 -37.20 32.95
CA VAL A 155 -20.86 -38.22 32.22
C VAL A 155 -19.60 -38.62 32.99
N ILE A 156 -18.85 -37.65 33.53
CA ILE A 156 -17.66 -37.92 34.35
C ILE A 156 -18.05 -38.69 35.62
N GLY A 157 -19.15 -38.32 36.26
CA GLY A 157 -19.71 -39.05 37.41
C GLY A 157 -20.05 -40.51 37.07
N ALA A 158 -20.65 -40.78 35.92
CA ALA A 158 -20.96 -42.13 35.48
C ALA A 158 -19.69 -42.96 35.19
N VAL A 159 -18.70 -42.37 34.52
CA VAL A 159 -17.42 -43.05 34.20
C VAL A 159 -16.65 -43.39 35.47
N THR A 160 -16.58 -42.46 36.42
CA THR A 160 -15.91 -42.71 37.71
C THR A 160 -16.63 -43.79 38.52
N ALA A 161 -17.97 -43.81 38.53
CA ALA A 161 -18.73 -44.89 39.17
C ALA A 161 -18.46 -46.25 38.51
N VAL A 162 -18.44 -46.33 37.18
CA VAL A 162 -18.11 -47.56 36.43
C VAL A 162 -16.69 -48.02 36.73
N ALA A 163 -15.72 -47.10 36.74
CA ALA A 163 -14.33 -47.40 37.07
C ALA A 163 -14.20 -47.97 38.49
N VAL A 164 -14.90 -47.39 39.48
CA VAL A 164 -14.93 -47.90 40.86
C VAL A 164 -15.56 -49.29 40.93
N VAL A 165 -16.64 -49.55 40.20
CA VAL A 165 -17.28 -50.88 40.13
C VAL A 165 -16.34 -51.91 39.50
N MET A 166 -15.65 -51.54 38.42
CA MET A 166 -14.65 -52.39 37.76
C MET A 166 -13.46 -52.67 38.68
N TYR A 167 -13.00 -51.67 39.43
CA TYR A 167 -11.91 -51.82 40.40
C TYR A 167 -12.33 -52.71 41.57
N ARG A 168 -13.55 -52.55 42.09
CA ARG A 168 -14.11 -53.43 43.12
C ARG A 168 -14.37 -54.85 42.63
N ARG A 169 -14.72 -55.05 41.35
CA ARG A 169 -14.86 -56.38 40.73
C ARG A 169 -13.52 -57.09 40.51
N LYS A 170 -12.44 -56.34 40.23
CA LYS A 170 -11.10 -56.90 40.04
C LYS A 170 -10.42 -57.32 41.36
N GLY A 171 -10.95 -56.89 42.51
CA GLY A 171 -10.55 -57.31 43.85
C GLY A 171 -11.03 -58.72 44.29
N CYS A 172 -11.82 -59.43 43.47
CA CYS A 172 -12.22 -60.82 43.74
C CYS A 172 -12.14 -61.69 42.47
N ARG A 173 -10.94 -62.00 42.00
CA ARG A 173 -10.63 -63.29 41.34
C ARG A 173 -9.12 -63.49 41.27
N ASN A 174 -8.59 -64.19 42.27
CA ASN A 174 -7.30 -64.86 42.22
C ASN A 174 -7.56 -66.37 42.32
N THR A 175 -6.63 -67.20 41.81
CA THR A 175 -6.66 -68.67 41.57
C THR A 175 -7.26 -69.09 40.20
N GLY A 176 -6.64 -69.91 39.35
CA GLY A 176 -5.33 -70.56 39.33
C GLY A 176 -5.23 -71.53 38.13
N THR A 177 -3.99 -71.81 37.69
CA THR A 177 -3.48 -73.00 36.96
C THR A 177 -3.85 -73.28 35.47
N SER A 178 -2.82 -73.19 34.60
CA SER A 178 -2.21 -74.22 33.72
C SER A 178 -3.10 -75.15 32.86
N ASN A 179 -2.82 -75.54 31.62
CA ASN A 179 -1.68 -75.48 30.67
C ASN A 179 -2.24 -75.74 29.25
N VAL A 180 -1.51 -75.37 28.17
CA VAL A 180 -1.16 -76.22 27.01
C VAL A 180 -0.31 -75.42 26.01
N LEU A 181 0.87 -76.00 25.70
CA LEU A 181 1.87 -75.69 24.66
C LEU A 181 1.26 -75.51 23.26
N ALA A 182 1.85 -74.92 22.22
CA ALA A 182 3.11 -74.25 21.85
C ALA A 182 2.73 -73.46 20.56
N ASN A 183 3.45 -72.49 20.01
CA ASN A 183 4.81 -72.52 19.51
C ASN A 183 5.02 -71.21 18.72
N GLY A 184 6.27 -70.79 18.55
CA GLY A 184 6.68 -69.87 17.47
C GLY A 184 6.96 -68.44 17.91
N GLY A 185 8.25 -68.11 18.00
CA GLY A 185 8.80 -66.80 18.39
C GLY A 185 8.43 -65.65 17.44
N GLY A 186 8.85 -64.42 17.67
CA GLY A 186 9.87 -63.89 18.56
C GLY A 186 10.42 -62.61 17.91
N ARG A 187 10.87 -61.68 18.76
CA ARG A 187 11.66 -60.47 18.46
C ARG A 187 10.88 -59.20 18.06
N ASP A 188 10.68 -58.36 19.08
CA ASP A 188 11.45 -57.13 19.34
C ASP A 188 11.90 -56.29 18.14
N VAL A 189 11.61 -54.99 18.20
CA VAL A 189 12.59 -53.88 18.34
C VAL A 189 11.95 -52.56 17.81
N LEU A 190 11.63 -51.65 18.74
CA LEU A 190 11.65 -50.19 18.54
C LEU A 190 13.12 -49.75 18.37
N PRO A 191 13.51 -48.63 17.71
CA PRO A 191 13.06 -47.30 18.13
C PRO A 191 13.11 -46.15 17.09
N ALA A 192 12.72 -44.97 17.59
CA ALA A 192 12.71 -43.65 17.01
C ALA A 192 14.09 -43.03 16.66
N LEU A 193 14.10 -42.01 15.78
CA LEU A 193 14.51 -40.60 16.07
C LEU A 193 14.95 -39.82 14.79
N PHE A 194 14.21 -38.75 14.49
CA PHE A 194 14.60 -37.37 14.09
C PHE A 194 15.87 -37.03 13.24
N LEU A 195 15.58 -36.31 12.12
CA LEU A 195 16.20 -35.09 11.47
C LEU A 195 17.62 -35.17 10.84
N PRO A 196 18.09 -34.24 9.94
CA PRO A 196 17.59 -32.92 9.47
C PRO A 196 17.76 -32.57 7.94
N MET A 197 17.59 -31.26 7.60
CA MET A 197 17.70 -30.46 6.34
C MET A 197 18.75 -30.83 5.27
N GLU A 198 18.49 -30.43 4.02
CA GLU A 198 19.52 -30.01 3.05
C GLU A 198 19.02 -28.88 2.11
N GLU A 199 19.89 -27.88 1.90
CA GLU A 199 19.83 -26.82 0.88
C GLU A 199 20.28 -27.36 -0.47
N GLU A 200 19.69 -26.92 -1.59
CA GLU A 200 20.39 -26.96 -2.89
C GLU A 200 20.16 -25.68 -3.70
N ASN A 201 21.24 -25.31 -4.38
CA ASN A 201 21.54 -24.11 -5.13
C ASN A 201 21.69 -24.54 -6.60
N GLU A 202 21.04 -23.88 -7.56
CA GLU A 202 21.18 -24.20 -8.99
C GLU A 202 21.39 -22.90 -9.79
N GLU A 203 22.64 -22.72 -10.23
CA GLU A 203 23.01 -21.83 -11.34
C GLU A 203 22.87 -22.61 -12.65
N GLU A 204 22.01 -22.18 -13.57
CA GLU A 204 22.05 -22.67 -14.95
C GLU A 204 22.20 -21.53 -15.97
N LYS A 205 23.19 -21.70 -16.84
CA LYS A 205 23.65 -20.78 -17.88
C LYS A 205 23.44 -21.44 -19.24
N THR A 206 22.62 -20.86 -20.11
CA THR A 206 22.56 -21.22 -21.53
C THR A 206 22.61 -19.98 -22.44
N ARG A 207 23.45 -20.09 -23.48
CA ARG A 207 23.67 -19.23 -24.66
C ARG A 207 23.24 -20.10 -25.85
N ILE A 208 22.57 -19.70 -26.94
CA ILE A 208 22.38 -18.43 -27.66
C ILE A 208 21.35 -18.66 -28.82
N ASN A 209 20.80 -17.57 -29.38
CA ASN A 209 19.97 -17.34 -30.61
C ASN A 209 18.44 -17.33 -30.42
N ASP A 210 17.67 -16.35 -30.89
CA ASP A 210 17.96 -15.07 -31.58
C ASP A 210 16.69 -14.18 -31.51
N GLU A 211 16.88 -12.87 -31.34
CA GLU A 211 15.94 -11.72 -31.39
C GLU A 211 14.60 -11.71 -30.61
N GLY A 212 13.98 -12.84 -30.29
CA GLY A 212 12.75 -12.89 -29.50
C GLY A 212 12.99 -12.86 -27.98
N SER A 213 14.14 -13.36 -27.53
CA SER A 213 14.38 -13.57 -26.09
C SER A 213 14.92 -12.34 -25.36
N THR A 214 15.63 -11.43 -26.04
CA THR A 214 16.21 -10.23 -25.39
C THR A 214 15.12 -9.28 -24.87
N LYS A 215 14.00 -9.14 -25.59
CA LYS A 215 12.83 -8.32 -25.21
C LYS A 215 12.17 -8.81 -23.93
N GLU A 216 11.73 -10.06 -23.92
CA GLU A 216 11.03 -10.66 -22.78
C GLU A 216 11.94 -10.77 -21.55
N ASN A 217 13.23 -11.05 -21.78
CA ASN A 217 14.22 -11.05 -20.72
C ASN A 217 14.39 -9.67 -20.08
N LEU A 218 14.45 -8.59 -20.87
CA LEU A 218 14.65 -7.24 -20.34
C LEU A 218 13.46 -6.76 -19.50
N GLU A 219 12.23 -7.03 -19.95
CA GLU A 219 11.02 -6.75 -19.16
C GLU A 219 11.03 -7.51 -17.83
N ALA A 220 11.28 -8.82 -17.87
CA ALA A 220 11.33 -9.65 -16.67
C ALA A 220 12.43 -9.21 -15.70
N PHE A 221 13.61 -8.85 -16.21
CA PHE A 221 14.70 -8.33 -15.40
C PHE A 221 14.36 -6.99 -14.74
N ALA A 222 13.74 -6.07 -15.49
CA ALA A 222 13.31 -4.79 -14.95
C ALA A 222 12.27 -4.99 -13.83
N LYS A 223 11.23 -5.80 -14.07
CA LYS A 223 10.21 -6.12 -13.05
C LYS A 223 10.81 -6.75 -11.79
N ALA A 224 11.67 -7.76 -11.96
CA ALA A 224 12.32 -8.42 -10.83
C ALA A 224 13.20 -7.46 -10.01
N ARG A 225 13.93 -6.55 -10.69
CA ARG A 225 14.77 -5.55 -10.01
C ARG A 225 13.94 -4.53 -9.25
N TYR A 226 12.86 -4.04 -9.84
CA TYR A 226 12.00 -3.02 -9.23
C TYR A 226 11.20 -3.57 -8.04
N LEU A 227 10.75 -4.83 -8.10
CA LEU A 227 10.10 -5.49 -6.96
C LEU A 227 11.00 -5.58 -5.72
N GLN A 228 12.33 -5.63 -5.91
CA GLN A 228 13.31 -5.64 -4.83
C GLN A 228 13.67 -4.26 -4.27
N LEU A 229 13.15 -3.16 -4.84
CA LEU A 229 13.48 -1.82 -4.35
C LEU A 229 12.72 -1.51 -3.04
N PRO A 230 13.36 -0.88 -2.04
CA PRO A 230 12.76 -0.69 -0.71
C PRO A 230 11.43 0.08 -0.70
N PHE A 231 11.16 0.86 -1.76
CA PHE A 231 9.95 1.65 -1.85
C PHE A 231 8.71 0.81 -2.19
N THR A 232 8.81 -0.27 -2.98
CA THR A 232 7.67 -1.13 -3.37
C THR A 232 7.03 -1.87 -2.19
N GLN A 233 7.79 -2.12 -1.11
CA GLN A 233 7.34 -2.98 0.00
C GLN A 233 6.73 -2.24 1.20
N LYS A 234 6.91 -0.91 1.32
CA LYS A 234 6.69 -0.20 2.61
C LYS A 234 5.69 0.97 2.60
N SER A 235 5.06 1.28 1.48
CA SER A 235 4.44 2.61 1.31
C SER A 235 3.03 2.62 0.69
N ARG A 236 2.36 1.46 0.59
CA ARG A 236 1.04 1.33 -0.08
C ARG A 236 -0.01 2.31 0.46
N GLN A 237 -0.09 2.46 1.79
CA GLN A 237 -1.04 3.38 2.45
C GLN A 237 -0.72 4.87 2.23
N TYR A 238 0.56 5.24 2.13
CA TYR A 238 0.96 6.63 1.87
C TYR A 238 0.70 7.03 0.40
N TRP A 239 0.78 6.05 -0.51
CA TRP A 239 0.56 6.25 -1.94
C TRP A 239 -0.91 6.36 -2.33
N GLU A 240 -1.80 5.63 -1.64
CA GLU A 240 -3.25 5.74 -1.84
C GLU A 240 -3.72 7.18 -1.60
N ALA A 241 -3.26 7.82 -0.51
CA ALA A 241 -3.58 9.21 -0.21
C ALA A 241 -3.00 10.21 -1.24
N PHE A 242 -1.74 10.02 -1.66
CA PHE A 242 -1.09 10.92 -2.62
C PHE A 242 -1.66 10.77 -4.05
N GLY A 243 -1.92 9.54 -4.49
CA GLY A 243 -2.44 9.14 -5.80
C GLY A 243 -3.88 9.56 -6.05
N VAL A 244 -4.77 9.23 -5.12
CA VAL A 244 -6.22 9.31 -5.33
C VAL A 244 -6.81 10.67 -4.95
N GLU A 245 -6.32 11.29 -3.87
CA GLU A 245 -6.94 12.51 -3.33
C GLU A 245 -6.22 13.80 -3.75
N VAL A 246 -4.90 13.75 -3.97
CA VAL A 246 -4.06 14.97 -4.00
C VAL A 246 -3.52 15.29 -5.40
N LEU A 247 -3.18 14.27 -6.18
CA LEU A 247 -2.55 14.42 -7.49
C LEU A 247 -3.40 15.09 -8.59
N PRO A 248 -4.71 14.77 -8.74
CA PRO A 248 -5.55 15.39 -9.77
C PRO A 248 -5.67 16.92 -9.65
N TYR A 249 -5.53 17.46 -8.44
CA TYR A 249 -5.65 18.90 -8.17
C TYR A 249 -4.32 19.66 -8.28
N ARG A 250 -3.20 18.94 -8.32
CA ARG A 250 -1.83 19.53 -8.32
C ARG A 250 -1.15 19.50 -9.68
N LEU A 251 -1.62 18.63 -10.58
CA LEU A 251 -1.11 18.52 -11.93
C LEU A 251 -1.75 19.59 -12.81
N GLN A 252 -0.94 20.54 -13.28
CA GLN A 252 -1.39 21.65 -14.11
C GLN A 252 -0.66 21.68 -15.45
N ASN A 253 -1.36 22.11 -16.50
CA ASN A 253 -0.73 22.42 -17.79
C ASN A 253 0.06 23.75 -17.72
N ASN A 254 0.70 24.11 -18.83
CA ASN A 254 1.40 25.40 -18.97
C ASN A 254 0.52 26.64 -18.78
N GLU A 255 -0.80 26.48 -18.87
CA GLU A 255 -1.79 27.54 -18.71
C GLU A 255 -2.36 27.60 -17.28
N GLY A 256 -1.87 26.74 -16.37
CA GLY A 256 -2.31 26.66 -14.98
C GLY A 256 -3.63 25.91 -14.77
N GLN A 257 -4.16 25.23 -15.79
CA GLN A 257 -5.40 24.46 -15.69
C GLN A 257 -5.12 23.04 -15.19
N PRO A 258 -5.99 22.47 -14.33
CA PRO A 258 -5.84 21.10 -13.84
C PRO A 258 -5.98 20.10 -14.98
N VAL A 259 -5.11 19.10 -15.01
CA VAL A 259 -5.06 18.07 -16.07
C VAL A 259 -5.35 16.70 -15.45
N LYS A 260 -6.08 15.87 -16.19
CA LYS A 260 -6.31 14.47 -15.79
C LYS A 260 -4.98 13.73 -15.68
N LEU A 261 -4.90 12.80 -14.75
CA LEU A 261 -3.74 11.93 -14.54
C LEU A 261 -3.27 11.23 -15.82
N GLN A 262 -4.19 10.84 -16.70
CA GLN A 262 -3.91 10.24 -18.03
C GLN A 262 -2.92 11.04 -18.87
N ALA A 263 -2.83 12.36 -18.69
CA ALA A 263 -1.87 13.21 -19.38
C ALA A 263 -0.41 13.05 -18.89
N LEU A 264 -0.18 12.31 -17.80
CA LEU A 264 1.16 11.94 -17.34
C LEU A 264 1.82 10.88 -18.23
N LEU A 265 1.04 10.18 -19.06
CA LEU A 265 1.57 9.17 -19.96
C LEU A 265 1.67 9.77 -21.39
N PRO A 266 2.88 10.13 -21.86
CA PRO A 266 3.06 10.66 -23.22
C PRO A 266 2.67 9.64 -24.29
N GLU A 267 2.24 10.10 -25.47
CA GLU A 267 2.00 9.22 -26.62
C GLU A 267 3.33 8.67 -27.17
N ALA A 268 3.25 7.63 -28.01
CA ALA A 268 4.44 7.02 -28.61
C ALA A 268 5.24 8.07 -29.42
N GLY A 269 6.51 8.25 -29.06
CA GLY A 269 7.42 9.21 -29.67
C GLY A 269 7.45 10.58 -29.00
N GLU A 270 6.56 10.84 -28.03
CA GLU A 270 6.51 12.11 -27.32
C GLU A 270 7.45 12.15 -26.10
N THR A 271 7.92 13.36 -25.77
CA THR A 271 8.48 13.65 -24.44
C THR A 271 7.49 14.48 -23.65
N LEU A 272 7.26 14.09 -22.41
CA LEU A 272 6.56 14.89 -21.42
C LEU A 272 7.57 15.42 -20.39
N LEU A 273 7.54 16.73 -20.14
CA LEU A 273 8.39 17.39 -19.14
C LEU A 273 7.54 17.74 -17.91
N LEU A 274 7.76 17.06 -16.79
CA LEU A 274 7.10 17.35 -15.52
C LEU A 274 8.01 18.19 -14.62
N GLN A 275 7.64 19.45 -14.41
CA GLN A 275 8.39 20.41 -13.61
C GLN A 275 7.72 20.66 -12.27
N GLY A 276 8.49 20.92 -11.22
CA GLY A 276 7.92 21.36 -9.96
C GLY A 276 8.96 21.86 -8.97
N PRO A 277 8.54 22.49 -7.87
CA PRO A 277 9.43 22.84 -6.78
C PRO A 277 10.16 21.61 -6.21
N PRO A 278 11.24 21.79 -5.45
CA PRO A 278 11.75 20.74 -4.57
C PRO A 278 10.61 20.22 -3.67
N GLU A 279 10.60 18.92 -3.37
CA GLU A 279 9.58 18.29 -2.50
C GLU A 279 8.14 18.33 -3.04
N SER A 280 7.93 18.66 -4.32
CA SER A 280 6.59 18.58 -4.92
C SER A 280 6.04 17.15 -5.04
N GLY A 281 6.82 16.12 -4.72
CA GLY A 281 6.41 14.72 -4.82
C GLY A 281 6.61 14.11 -6.21
N ARG A 282 7.46 14.69 -7.05
CA ARG A 282 7.86 14.14 -8.36
C ARG A 282 8.45 12.73 -8.26
N THR A 283 9.40 12.53 -7.34
CA THR A 283 9.94 11.18 -7.07
C THR A 283 8.88 10.21 -6.58
N THR A 284 7.91 10.68 -5.77
CA THR A 284 6.78 9.85 -5.34
C THR A 284 5.91 9.44 -6.53
N LEU A 285 5.65 10.35 -7.46
CA LEU A 285 4.98 10.05 -8.73
C LEU A 285 5.74 9.01 -9.56
N ALA A 286 7.07 9.16 -9.69
CA ALA A 286 7.90 8.22 -10.43
C ALA A 286 7.81 6.81 -9.82
N GLN A 287 7.84 6.72 -8.49
CA GLN A 287 7.68 5.45 -7.77
C GLN A 287 6.31 4.83 -8.00
N ILE A 288 5.23 5.62 -7.97
CA ILE A 288 3.85 5.13 -8.23
C ILE A 288 3.74 4.54 -9.64
N LEU A 289 4.33 5.19 -10.64
CA LEU A 289 4.36 4.71 -12.03
C LEU A 289 5.09 3.37 -12.15
N VAL A 290 6.29 3.28 -11.55
CA VAL A 290 7.10 2.05 -11.55
C VAL A 290 6.35 0.92 -10.85
N SER A 291 5.81 1.16 -9.66
CA SER A 291 5.06 0.18 -8.88
C SER A 291 3.80 -0.31 -9.61
N SER A 292 3.01 0.60 -10.19
CA SER A 292 1.80 0.23 -10.95
C SER A 292 2.13 -0.62 -12.16
N TRP A 293 3.26 -0.37 -12.84
CA TRP A 293 3.72 -1.19 -13.95
C TRP A 293 4.20 -2.59 -13.52
N THR A 294 4.81 -2.72 -12.33
CA THR A 294 5.30 -4.01 -11.83
C THR A 294 4.21 -4.95 -11.32
N GLU A 295 3.13 -4.43 -10.74
CA GLU A 295 2.07 -5.23 -10.10
C GLU A 295 1.07 -5.85 -11.09
N GLY A 296 1.06 -5.38 -12.35
CA GLY A 296 0.16 -5.89 -13.40
C GLY A 296 -1.30 -5.45 -13.24
N PRO A 297 -2.17 -5.75 -14.23
CA PRO A 297 -3.52 -5.18 -14.33
C PRO A 297 -4.51 -5.64 -13.25
N GLU A 298 -4.26 -6.77 -12.57
CA GLU A 298 -5.17 -7.28 -11.52
C GLU A 298 -4.98 -6.61 -10.15
N HIS A 299 -3.86 -5.90 -9.96
CA HIS A 299 -3.51 -5.16 -8.74
C HIS A 299 -3.18 -3.68 -9.02
N ALA A 300 -3.32 -3.24 -10.27
CA ALA A 300 -3.19 -1.85 -10.65
C ALA A 300 -4.23 -1.01 -9.87
N PHE A 301 -3.77 0.09 -9.27
CA PHE A 301 -4.64 1.04 -8.59
C PHE A 301 -5.81 1.43 -9.51
N PRO A 302 -7.08 1.24 -9.08
CA PRO A 302 -8.23 1.59 -9.89
C PRO A 302 -8.16 3.07 -10.29
N ASP A 303 -8.33 3.34 -11.59
CA ASP A 303 -8.51 4.67 -12.19
C ASP A 303 -7.33 5.65 -12.23
N LEU A 304 -6.09 5.28 -11.86
CA LEU A 304 -4.98 6.24 -11.91
C LEU A 304 -4.41 6.44 -13.32
N LEU A 305 -3.91 5.36 -13.96
CA LEU A 305 -3.23 5.38 -15.26
C LEU A 305 -3.32 4.01 -15.95
N ASP A 306 -3.85 3.94 -17.17
CA ASP A 306 -3.83 2.73 -17.99
C ASP A 306 -2.44 2.55 -18.62
N LEU A 307 -1.63 1.67 -18.04
CA LEU A 307 -0.28 1.33 -18.53
C LEU A 307 -0.27 0.10 -19.45
N SER A 308 -1.44 -0.37 -19.92
CA SER A 308 -1.54 -1.54 -20.80
C SER A 308 -0.77 -1.38 -22.12
N ALA A 309 -0.58 -0.14 -22.58
CA ALA A 309 0.20 0.20 -23.77
C ALA A 309 1.74 0.20 -23.54
N VAL A 310 2.20 0.07 -22.29
CA VAL A 310 3.63 0.12 -21.91
C VAL A 310 4.13 -1.29 -21.58
N ARG A 311 4.86 -1.91 -22.50
CA ARG A 311 5.49 -3.22 -22.29
C ARG A 311 6.82 -3.16 -21.56
N LEU A 312 7.55 -2.05 -21.64
CA LEU A 312 8.84 -1.89 -20.98
C LEU A 312 8.92 -0.53 -20.29
N LEU A 313 9.17 -0.52 -18.98
CA LEU A 313 9.41 0.71 -18.22
C LEU A 313 10.86 0.74 -17.72
N LEU A 314 11.61 1.75 -18.13
CA LEU A 314 12.97 2.00 -17.68
C LEU A 314 13.00 3.21 -16.76
N TYR A 315 13.31 2.99 -15.49
CA TYR A 315 13.44 4.04 -14.48
C TYR A 315 14.92 4.38 -14.28
N VAL A 316 15.24 5.67 -14.33
CA VAL A 316 16.58 6.19 -14.10
C VAL A 316 16.54 7.29 -13.05
N ASP A 317 17.21 7.05 -11.92
CA ASP A 317 17.49 8.07 -10.93
C ASP A 317 18.66 8.95 -11.42
N CYS A 318 18.33 10.11 -11.98
CA CYS A 318 19.31 11.03 -12.56
C CYS A 318 20.18 11.72 -11.50
N SER A 319 19.77 11.71 -10.22
CA SER A 319 20.57 12.31 -9.14
C SER A 319 21.89 11.58 -8.89
N LYS A 320 21.96 10.32 -9.33
CA LYS A 320 23.13 9.45 -9.20
C LYS A 320 23.94 9.30 -10.50
N ALA A 321 23.48 9.93 -11.58
CA ALA A 321 24.07 9.79 -12.90
C ALA A 321 25.54 10.23 -12.91
N LYS A 322 26.42 9.32 -13.35
CA LYS A 322 27.88 9.59 -13.48
C LYS A 322 28.42 9.37 -14.89
N GLY A 323 27.75 8.54 -15.68
CA GLY A 323 28.15 8.15 -17.03
C GLY A 323 27.14 8.55 -18.09
N ASP A 324 27.14 7.83 -19.21
CA ASP A 324 26.10 7.99 -20.22
C ASP A 324 24.75 7.40 -19.78
N LEU A 325 23.67 7.74 -20.49
CA LEU A 325 22.32 7.28 -20.16
C LEU A 325 22.20 5.76 -20.09
N PHE A 326 22.80 5.03 -21.03
CA PHE A 326 22.67 3.57 -21.12
C PHE A 326 23.59 2.85 -20.15
N GLU A 327 24.77 3.41 -19.85
CA GLU A 327 25.62 2.98 -18.74
C GLU A 327 24.90 3.11 -17.39
N GLU A 328 24.18 4.21 -17.17
CA GLU A 328 23.42 4.43 -15.95
C GLU A 328 22.24 3.45 -15.84
N ILE A 329 21.48 3.25 -16.93
CA ILE A 329 20.41 2.25 -16.97
C ILE A 329 20.98 0.85 -16.68
N ALA A 330 22.08 0.47 -17.34
CA ALA A 330 22.71 -0.83 -17.14
C ALA A 330 23.20 -1.00 -15.70
N THR A 331 23.74 0.06 -15.09
CA THR A 331 24.24 0.03 -13.71
C THR A 331 23.10 -0.07 -12.69
N GLN A 332 22.04 0.74 -12.83
CA GLN A 332 20.91 0.74 -11.90
C GLN A 332 20.08 -0.56 -11.98
N LEU A 333 19.97 -1.14 -13.17
CA LEU A 333 19.33 -2.43 -13.40
C LEU A 333 20.24 -3.64 -13.13
N SER A 334 21.51 -3.42 -12.76
CA SER A 334 22.52 -4.48 -12.56
C SER A 334 22.71 -5.38 -13.80
N LEU A 335 22.58 -4.81 -15.00
CA LEU A 335 22.67 -5.48 -16.30
C LEU A 335 24.08 -5.52 -16.88
N THR A 336 25.05 -4.83 -16.29
CA THR A 336 26.44 -4.71 -16.79
C THR A 336 27.16 -6.04 -16.98
N ALA A 337 26.74 -7.10 -16.28
CA ALA A 337 27.28 -8.46 -16.42
C ALA A 337 26.50 -9.34 -17.43
N LYS A 338 25.32 -8.89 -17.88
CA LYS A 338 24.36 -9.70 -18.66
C LYS A 338 24.18 -9.23 -20.10
N MET A 339 24.30 -7.94 -20.36
CA MET A 339 24.05 -7.34 -21.68
C MET A 339 24.94 -6.10 -21.88
N SER A 340 25.43 -5.87 -23.11
CA SER A 340 26.21 -4.68 -23.45
C SER A 340 25.32 -3.43 -23.58
N THR A 341 25.93 -2.25 -23.48
CA THR A 341 25.23 -0.96 -23.63
C THR A 341 24.64 -0.77 -25.03
N ASP A 342 25.31 -1.27 -26.08
CA ASP A 342 24.82 -1.22 -27.47
C ASP A 342 23.63 -2.16 -27.71
N GLU A 343 23.65 -3.35 -27.11
CA GLU A 343 22.50 -4.27 -27.14
C GLU A 343 21.29 -3.68 -26.39
N LEU A 344 21.52 -3.05 -25.23
CA LEU A 344 20.47 -2.33 -24.50
C LEU A 344 19.87 -1.19 -25.34
N ARG A 345 20.73 -0.38 -25.95
CA ARG A 345 20.32 0.71 -26.84
C ARG A 345 19.46 0.19 -27.98
N THR A 346 19.92 -0.88 -28.64
CA THR A 346 19.19 -1.51 -29.75
C THR A 346 17.85 -2.05 -29.28
N ALA A 347 17.80 -2.78 -28.15
CA ALA A 347 16.56 -3.32 -27.60
C ALA A 347 15.52 -2.23 -27.28
N VAL A 348 15.95 -1.10 -26.70
CA VAL A 348 15.07 0.03 -26.40
C VAL A 348 14.56 0.71 -27.66
N LEU A 349 15.42 0.86 -28.68
CA LEU A 349 15.03 1.45 -29.96
C LEU A 349 14.08 0.53 -30.75
N THR A 350 14.28 -0.79 -30.70
CA THR A 350 13.38 -1.78 -31.31
C THR A 350 12.00 -1.82 -30.62
N LEU A 351 11.94 -1.51 -29.32
CA LEU A 351 10.71 -1.47 -28.52
C LEU A 351 9.99 -0.12 -28.53
N SER A 352 10.41 0.78 -29.40
CA SER A 352 10.15 2.21 -29.27
C SER A 352 8.70 2.53 -28.92
N SER A 353 7.69 2.08 -29.67
CA SER A 353 6.28 2.45 -29.39
C SER A 353 5.67 1.91 -28.08
N GLU A 354 6.23 0.86 -27.49
CA GLU A 354 5.75 0.20 -26.26
C GLU A 354 6.66 0.46 -25.04
N ALA A 355 7.74 1.24 -25.20
CA ALA A 355 8.69 1.54 -24.15
C ALA A 355 8.46 2.93 -23.53
N LEU A 356 8.55 3.01 -22.20
CA LEU A 356 8.52 4.24 -21.42
C LEU A 356 9.85 4.42 -20.68
N LEU A 357 10.58 5.49 -21.01
CA LEU A 357 11.76 5.93 -20.28
C LEU A 357 11.37 7.02 -19.27
N LEU A 358 11.63 6.76 -17.99
CA LEU A 358 11.30 7.62 -16.86
C LEU A 358 12.58 8.16 -16.24
N LEU A 359 12.85 9.45 -16.43
CA LEU A 359 14.00 10.16 -15.86
C LEU A 359 13.57 10.93 -14.62
N ASP A 360 13.91 10.44 -13.43
CA ASP A 360 13.59 11.12 -12.16
C ASP A 360 14.76 11.98 -11.67
N GLY A 361 14.46 13.19 -11.19
CA GLY A 361 15.44 14.11 -10.63
C GLY A 361 16.42 14.70 -11.64
N TYR A 362 16.02 14.85 -12.91
CA TYR A 362 16.89 15.41 -13.95
C TYR A 362 17.37 16.82 -13.58
N LYS A 363 18.69 17.02 -13.69
CA LYS A 363 19.35 18.30 -13.43
C LYS A 363 20.40 18.57 -14.49
N GLU A 364 20.15 19.60 -15.29
CA GLU A 364 21.09 20.10 -16.28
C GLU A 364 22.42 20.54 -15.66
N GLY A 365 23.52 20.15 -16.31
CA GLY A 365 24.90 20.45 -15.87
C GLY A 365 25.88 19.29 -16.01
N GLY A 366 25.42 18.11 -16.42
CA GLY A 366 26.26 16.93 -16.66
C GLY A 366 26.53 16.77 -18.15
N GLN A 367 27.64 17.32 -18.66
CA GLN A 367 27.93 17.41 -20.10
C GLN A 367 27.76 16.07 -20.86
N VAL A 368 28.24 14.96 -20.29
CA VAL A 368 28.18 13.63 -20.91
C VAL A 368 26.76 13.03 -20.88
N PHE A 369 26.09 13.13 -19.75
CA PHE A 369 24.74 12.58 -19.57
C PHE A 369 23.71 13.37 -20.38
N ASP A 370 23.78 14.71 -20.33
CA ASP A 370 22.87 15.62 -21.03
C ASP A 370 22.98 15.44 -22.56
N GLU A 371 24.19 15.26 -23.09
CA GLU A 371 24.42 14.99 -24.51
C GLU A 371 23.88 13.61 -24.91
N SER A 372 24.06 12.59 -24.08
CA SER A 372 23.54 11.23 -24.32
C SER A 372 22.00 11.20 -24.33
N VAL A 373 21.35 11.89 -23.38
CA VAL A 373 19.89 12.05 -23.34
C VAL A 373 19.40 12.78 -24.59
N ARG A 374 20.03 13.90 -24.95
CA ARG A 374 19.66 14.67 -26.16
C ARG A 374 19.78 13.81 -27.42
N LYS A 375 20.88 13.07 -27.55
CA LYS A 375 21.12 12.16 -28.68
C LYS A 375 20.04 11.07 -28.74
N PHE A 376 19.67 10.49 -27.60
CA PHE A 376 18.57 9.53 -27.54
C PHE A 376 17.23 10.13 -27.97
N LEU A 377 16.90 11.33 -27.50
CA LEU A 377 15.66 12.03 -27.87
C LEU A 377 15.57 12.36 -29.36
N SER A 378 16.70 12.64 -30.01
CA SER A 378 16.77 12.91 -31.44
C SER A 378 16.71 11.63 -32.30
N GLU A 379 17.15 10.49 -31.78
CA GLU A 379 17.22 9.21 -32.52
C GLU A 379 16.03 8.28 -32.26
N ARG A 380 15.23 8.52 -31.22
CA ARG A 380 14.09 7.66 -30.90
C ARG A 380 13.02 7.77 -31.99
N GLU A 381 12.49 6.63 -32.42
CA GLU A 381 11.40 6.60 -33.41
C GLU A 381 10.00 6.64 -32.75
N GLY A 382 9.87 6.11 -31.53
CA GLY A 382 8.56 5.95 -30.86
C GLY A 382 8.60 5.83 -29.34
N CYS A 383 9.79 5.91 -28.71
CA CYS A 383 9.93 5.76 -27.26
C CYS A 383 9.27 6.91 -26.50
N ARG A 384 8.36 6.55 -25.59
CA ARG A 384 7.70 7.48 -24.68
C ARG A 384 8.72 7.93 -23.64
N VAL A 385 8.88 9.23 -23.42
CA VAL A 385 9.85 9.72 -22.42
C VAL A 385 9.18 10.68 -21.45
N LEU A 386 9.30 10.41 -20.15
CA LEU A 386 8.84 11.30 -19.09
C LEU A 386 10.05 11.79 -18.30
N VAL A 387 10.30 13.10 -18.33
CA VAL A 387 11.41 13.75 -17.61
C VAL A 387 10.85 14.54 -16.44
N MET A 388 11.29 14.22 -15.22
CA MET A 388 10.92 14.95 -14.01
C MET A 388 12.08 15.81 -13.52
N ALA A 389 11.92 17.13 -13.54
CA ALA A 389 13.00 18.08 -13.25
C ALA A 389 12.53 19.23 -12.35
N CYS A 390 13.47 19.85 -11.61
CA CYS A 390 13.14 21.07 -10.87
C CYS A 390 12.92 22.21 -11.87
N MET A 391 12.16 23.24 -11.46
CA MET A 391 11.98 24.43 -12.28
C MET A 391 13.33 25.06 -12.68
N GLY A 392 13.51 25.30 -13.98
CA GLY A 392 14.73 25.90 -14.55
C GLY A 392 15.92 24.95 -14.73
N HIS A 393 15.79 23.65 -14.46
CA HIS A 393 16.87 22.66 -14.63
C HIS A 393 16.77 21.81 -15.91
N CYS A 394 15.96 22.23 -16.88
CA CYS A 394 15.74 21.49 -18.13
C CYS A 394 15.52 22.41 -19.34
N GLU A 395 16.08 23.63 -19.32
CA GLU A 395 15.84 24.62 -20.37
C GLU A 395 16.45 24.16 -21.71
N SER A 396 17.65 23.56 -21.73
CA SER A 396 18.22 23.06 -22.99
C SER A 396 17.54 21.81 -23.55
N LEU A 397 16.80 21.08 -22.71
CA LEU A 397 15.97 19.95 -23.16
C LEU A 397 14.69 20.45 -23.84
N LYS A 398 14.10 21.56 -23.39
CA LYS A 398 12.94 22.18 -24.05
C LYS A 398 13.26 22.52 -25.50
N ASP A 399 14.46 23.03 -25.76
CA ASP A 399 14.91 23.38 -27.12
C ASP A 399 15.00 22.17 -28.05
N THR A 400 15.31 20.98 -27.50
CA THR A 400 15.43 19.73 -28.27
C THR A 400 14.08 19.07 -28.52
N VAL A 401 13.18 19.15 -27.54
CA VAL A 401 11.88 18.47 -27.53
C VAL A 401 10.81 19.25 -28.32
N GLY A 402 11.07 20.52 -28.64
CA GLY A 402 10.05 21.45 -29.13
C GLY A 402 9.08 21.82 -28.00
N THR A 403 8.11 22.69 -28.25
CA THR A 403 7.12 23.15 -27.25
C THR A 403 6.15 22.05 -26.75
N GLY A 404 6.52 20.77 -26.88
CA GLY A 404 5.75 19.61 -26.48
C GLY A 404 5.61 19.52 -24.96
N TRP A 405 4.35 19.54 -24.53
CA TRP A 405 3.84 19.07 -23.25
C TRP A 405 4.77 19.27 -22.05
N VAL A 406 4.71 20.48 -21.47
CA VAL A 406 5.25 20.75 -20.14
C VAL A 406 4.07 20.73 -19.17
N LEU A 407 4.21 19.95 -18.09
CA LEU A 407 3.28 19.93 -16.97
C LEU A 407 3.99 20.46 -15.73
N SER A 408 3.24 21.12 -14.86
CA SER A 408 3.73 21.58 -13.57
C SER A 408 3.03 20.84 -12.43
N LEU A 409 3.82 20.41 -11.45
CA LEU A 409 3.35 19.82 -10.21
C LEU A 409 3.54 20.83 -9.08
N GLN A 410 2.45 21.44 -8.66
CA GLN A 410 2.45 22.43 -7.58
C GLN A 410 2.71 21.75 -6.23
N THR A 411 3.30 22.46 -5.26
CA THR A 411 3.34 22.03 -3.84
C THR A 411 1.97 22.23 -3.20
N GLU A 412 1.68 21.58 -2.07
CA GLU A 412 0.48 21.89 -1.28
C GLU A 412 0.52 23.38 -0.89
N SER A 413 -0.30 24.19 -1.56
CA SER A 413 -0.63 25.51 -1.04
C SER A 413 -1.64 25.31 0.07
N VAL A 414 -1.17 25.37 1.31
CA VAL A 414 -2.05 25.59 2.46
C VAL A 414 -2.67 26.97 2.25
N THR A 415 -3.83 27.00 1.61
CA THR A 415 -4.64 28.20 1.52
C THR A 415 -5.21 28.47 2.90
N HIS A 416 -4.91 29.66 3.39
CA HIS A 416 -5.16 30.19 4.73
C HIS A 416 -6.64 30.26 5.12
#